data_AF-A0A938GK94-F1
#
_entry.id   AF-A0A938GK94-F1
#
_cell.length_a   1.000
_cell.length_b   1.000
_cell.length_c   1.000
_cell.angle_alpha   90.00
_cell.angle_beta   90.00
_cell.angle_gamma   90.00
#
_symmetry.space_group_name_H-M   'P 1'
#
loop_
_entity.id
_entity.type
_entity.pdbx_description
1 polymer ?
#
loop_
_entity_poly.entity_id
_entity_poly.type
_entity_poly.pdbx_seq_one_letter_code
_entity_poly.pdbx_strand_id
1 'polypeptide(L)' 'MKSMTLFLPLLGLLGALDAMADQAGRKHAENELHAQPVVRISVGLRDADIIGNDHRALQAAVDYVGNLGGGL' A
#
# COMPACT_ATOMS: atom_id res chain seq x y z
N MET A 1 4.38 -10.53 51.84
CA MET A 1 3.46 -10.75 50.71
C MET A 1 3.05 -9.41 50.10
N LYS A 2 3.78 -8.96 49.07
CA LYS A 2 3.35 -7.98 48.05
C LYS A 2 4.44 -7.97 46.97
N SER A 3 4.58 -9.12 46.33
CA SER A 3 5.24 -9.24 45.03
C SER A 3 4.24 -8.77 43.97
N MET A 4 4.73 -8.30 42.83
CA MET A 4 3.99 -8.27 41.56
C MET A 4 3.12 -7.04 41.25
N THR A 5 3.72 -5.87 40.99
CA THR A 5 3.12 -4.87 40.06
C THR A 5 4.16 -3.85 39.57
N LEU A 6 5.25 -4.30 38.95
CA LEU A 6 6.25 -3.36 38.41
C LEU A 6 6.79 -3.85 37.06
N PHE A 7 5.89 -4.01 36.08
CA PHE A 7 6.27 -4.41 34.72
C PHE A 7 5.31 -3.88 33.65
N LEU A 8 4.66 -2.73 33.86
CA LEU A 8 3.63 -2.22 32.94
C LEU A 8 3.78 -0.81 32.34
N PRO A 9 4.80 0.05 32.60
CA PRO A 9 4.90 1.29 31.85
C PRO A 9 5.75 1.16 30.57
N LEU A 10 6.60 0.13 30.43
CA LEU A 10 7.55 0.05 29.31
C LEU A 10 6.89 -0.34 27.98
N LEU A 11 5.80 -1.14 28.02
CA LEU A 11 5.10 -1.57 26.80
C LEU A 11 4.26 -0.46 26.16
N GLY A 12 3.81 0.53 26.96
CA GLY A 12 3.07 1.68 26.45
C GLY A 12 3.93 2.71 25.72
N LEU A 13 5.24 2.73 25.99
CA LEU A 13 6.17 3.68 25.37
C LEU A 13 6.57 3.27 23.94
N LEU A 14 6.48 1.98 23.59
CA LEU A 14 6.79 1.50 22.24
C LEU A 14 5.66 1.82 21.25
N GLY A 15 4.39 1.70 21.67
CA GLY A 15 3.24 1.99 20.81
C GLY A 15 3.03 3.48 20.48
N ALA A 16 3.68 4.38 21.22
CA ALA A 16 3.65 5.81 20.94
C ALA A 16 4.65 6.24 19.86
N LEU A 17 5.61 5.38 19.47
CA LEU A 17 6.55 5.67 18.39
C LEU A 17 5.90 5.53 17.01
N ASP A 18 5.00 4.56 16.82
CA ASP A 18 4.30 4.33 15.54
C ASP A 18 3.37 5.48 15.17
N ALA A 19 2.79 6.18 16.16
CA ALA A 19 1.85 7.27 15.93
C ALA A 19 2.53 8.62 15.57
N MET A 20 3.85 8.72 15.75
CA MET A 20 4.67 9.89 15.38
C MET A 20 5.43 9.69 14.06
N ALA A 21 5.00 8.74 13.22
CA ALA A 21 5.29 8.75 11.79
C ALA A 21 4.38 9.80 11.13
N ASP A 22 4.59 11.06 11.52
CA ASP A 22 3.90 12.25 11.03
C ASP A 22 3.85 12.25 9.50
N GLN A 23 2.64 12.33 8.97
CA GLN A 23 2.34 12.40 7.55
C GLN A 23 2.97 13.65 6.93
N ALA A 24 4.21 13.53 6.45
CA ALA A 24 4.78 14.46 5.49
C ALA A 24 4.19 14.21 4.08
N GLY A 25 2.87 14.30 3.95
CA GLY A 25 2.19 14.31 2.64
C GLY A 25 2.38 15.67 1.99
N ARG A 26 3.25 15.78 0.98
CA ARG A 26 3.44 17.04 0.24
C ARG A 26 2.12 17.46 -0.39
N LYS A 27 1.64 18.65 -0.03
CA LYS A 27 0.31 19.16 -0.38
C LYS A 27 0.14 19.57 -1.86
N HIS A 28 1.20 19.51 -2.66
CA HIS A 28 1.17 19.85 -4.08
C HIS A 28 2.10 18.92 -4.87
N ALA A 29 1.57 18.28 -5.91
CA ALA A 29 2.40 17.60 -6.90
C ALA A 29 3.09 18.68 -7.74
N GLU A 30 4.39 18.87 -7.54
CA GLU A 30 5.23 19.84 -8.24
C GLU A 30 5.36 19.59 -9.75
N ASN A 31 4.56 18.68 -10.33
CA ASN A 31 4.86 18.09 -11.61
C ASN A 31 3.63 17.62 -12.42
N GLU A 32 2.73 18.54 -12.77
CA GLU A 32 1.61 18.25 -13.70
C GLU A 32 2.09 17.89 -15.12
N LEU A 33 3.37 18.09 -15.44
CA LEU A 33 3.97 17.88 -16.76
C LEU A 33 4.74 16.55 -16.91
N HIS A 34 4.81 15.70 -15.88
CA HIS A 34 5.35 14.33 -15.97
C HIS A 34 4.26 13.26 -15.88
N ALA A 35 3.05 13.56 -16.36
CA ALA A 35 2.03 12.56 -16.61
C ALA A 35 2.45 11.72 -17.84
N GLN A 36 3.51 10.92 -17.68
CA GLN A 36 3.76 9.80 -18.57
C GLN A 36 2.47 8.97 -18.61
N PRO A 37 2.03 8.49 -19.79
CA PRO A 37 0.83 7.67 -19.86
C PRO A 37 1.02 6.46 -18.95
N VAL A 38 0.34 6.48 -17.79
CA VAL A 38 0.35 5.36 -16.87
C VAL A 38 -0.38 4.21 -17.55
N VAL A 39 0.26 3.04 -17.60
CA VAL A 39 -0.40 1.84 -18.13
C VAL A 39 -1.57 1.54 -17.20
N ARG A 40 -2.78 1.55 -17.76
CA ARG A 40 -4.00 1.23 -17.04
C ARG A 40 -4.53 -0.11 -17.52
N ILE A 41 -4.73 -1.05 -16.60
CA ILE A 41 -5.34 -2.35 -16.91
C ILE A 41 -6.47 -2.67 -15.94
N SER A 42 -7.57 -3.17 -16.48
CA SER A 42 -8.73 -3.61 -15.71
C SER A 42 -8.69 -5.13 -15.51
N VAL A 43 -9.06 -5.57 -14.31
CA VAL A 43 -9.23 -6.99 -13.98
C VAL A 43 -10.67 -7.21 -13.53
N GLY A 44 -11.36 -8.17 -14.15
CA GLY A 44 -12.76 -8.42 -13.88
C GLY A 44 -13.25 -9.78 -14.32
N LEU A 45 -14.53 -10.06 -14.06
CA LEU A 45 -15.18 -11.30 -14.49
C LEU A 45 -15.65 -11.27 -15.95
N ARG A 46 -15.71 -10.07 -16.53
CA ARG A 46 -16.14 -9.75 -17.91
C ARG A 46 -15.70 -8.34 -18.24
N ASP A 47 -15.65 -8.01 -19.53
CA ASP A 47 -15.45 -6.65 -20.05
C ASP A 47 -14.23 -5.92 -19.43
N ALA A 48 -13.15 -6.67 -19.22
CA ALA A 48 -11.91 -6.21 -18.62
C ALA A 48 -10.73 -6.66 -19.48
N ASP A 49 -9.59 -5.98 -19.35
CA ASP A 49 -8.35 -6.31 -20.08
C ASP A 49 -7.84 -7.71 -19.69
N ILE A 50 -7.99 -8.08 -18.42
CA ILE A 50 -7.73 -9.42 -17.89
C ILE A 50 -9.02 -9.99 -17.27
N ILE A 51 -9.48 -11.12 -17.80
CA ILE A 51 -10.68 -11.81 -17.31
C ILE A 51 -10.28 -13.04 -16.50
N GLY A 52 -10.77 -13.12 -15.26
CA GLY A 52 -10.66 -14.32 -14.44
C GLY A 52 -11.43 -14.24 -13.14
N ASN A 53 -11.76 -15.39 -12.55
CA ASN A 53 -12.58 -15.50 -11.34
C ASN A 53 -11.79 -15.87 -10.08
N ASP A 54 -10.47 -15.91 -10.19
CA ASP A 54 -9.57 -16.33 -9.12
C ASP A 54 -8.45 -15.30 -8.91
N HIS A 55 -7.63 -15.53 -7.89
CA HIS A 55 -6.53 -14.63 -7.55
C HIS A 55 -5.39 -14.65 -8.58
N ARG A 56 -5.36 -15.61 -9.50
CA ARG A 56 -4.31 -15.69 -10.52
C ARG A 56 -4.48 -14.59 -11.57
N ALA A 57 -5.72 -14.17 -11.84
CA ALA A 57 -6.00 -13.04 -12.72
C ALA A 57 -5.40 -11.72 -12.17
N LEU A 58 -5.52 -11.50 -10.86
CA LEU A 58 -4.90 -10.35 -10.19
C LEU A 58 -3.37 -10.45 -10.20
N GLN A 59 -2.82 -11.64 -9.95
CA GLN A 59 -1.37 -11.86 -10.02
C GLN A 59 -0.82 -11.58 -11.41
N ALA A 60 -1.48 -12.08 -12.46
CA ALA A 60 -1.09 -11.82 -13.84
C ALA A 60 -1.09 -10.32 -14.19
N ALA A 61 -2.08 -9.57 -13.67
CA ALA A 61 -2.14 -8.12 -13.83
C ALA A 61 -0.96 -7.41 -13.15
N VAL A 62 -0.68 -7.77 -11.89
CA VAL A 62 0.42 -7.21 -11.11
C VAL A 62 1.77 -7.54 -11.75
N ASP A 63 1.97 -8.79 -12.19
CA ASP A 63 3.20 -9.22 -12.85
C ASP A 63 3.42 -8.46 -14.17
N TYR A 64 2.35 -8.31 -14.97
CA TYR A 64 2.41 -7.57 -16.22
C TYR A 64 2.79 -6.10 -16.00
N VAL A 65 2.07 -5.41 -15.11
CA VAL A 65 2.34 -4.00 -14.79
C VAL A 65 3.71 -3.82 -14.14
N GLY A 66 4.12 -4.72 -13.25
CA GLY A 66 5.44 -4.71 -12.62
C GLY A 66 6.56 -4.83 -13.64
N ASN A 67 6.41 -5.71 -14.64
CA ASN A 67 7.39 -5.88 -15.73
C ASN A 67 7.48 -4.66 -16.66
N LEU A 68 6.45 -3.80 -16.68
CA LEU A 68 6.45 -2.54 -17.42
C LEU A 68 7.00 -1.36 -16.63
N GLY A 69 7.36 -1.57 -15.36
CA GLY A 69 7.89 -0.51 -14.47
C GLY A 69 6.82 0.22 -13.65
N GLY A 70 5.58 -0.26 -13.63
CA GLY A 70 4.48 0.29 -12.84
C GLY A 70 3.27 0.75 -13.68
N GLY A 71 2.13 0.96 -13.02
CA GLY A 71 0.84 1.18 -13.67
C GLY A 71 -0.32 1.26 -12.66
N LEU A 72 -1.56 1.37 -13.18
CA LEU A 72 -2.80 1.51 -12.42
C LEU A 72 -3.86 0.45 -12.77
#